data_AF-A0A917YUS4-F1
#
_entry.id   AF-A0A917YUS4-F1
#
_cell.length_a   1.000
_cell.length_b   1.000
_cell.length_c   1.000
_cell.angle_alpha   90.00
_cell.angle_beta   90.00
_cell.angle_gamma   90.00
#
_symmetry.space_group_name_H-M   'P 1'
#
loop_
_entity.id
_entity.type
_entity.pdbx_description
1 polymer ?
#
loop_
_entity_poly.entity_id
_entity_poly.type
_entity_poly.pdbx_seq_one_letter_code
_entity_poly.pdbx_strand_id
1 'polypeptide(L)'
;MSTTSLTEQQRFLLKSVQQTPFSAVVKITDVSIKPANDDSDMLWHIYSARVINHIRGSLTDRLRFAMAVEEGEDAIIPDEPVLLTLCRASDLGLDTHFYWPGTGAMFEASDELIALAQKSAKGVDMGQTDFALCD
;
A
#
# COMPACT_ATOMS: atom_id res chain seq x y z
N MET A 1 4.90 -11.52 33.30
CA MET A 1 5.23 -11.02 31.95
C MET A 1 3.94 -11.05 31.14
N SER A 2 3.29 -9.91 30.92
CA SER A 2 2.09 -9.86 30.06
C SER A 2 2.50 -10.06 28.61
N THR A 3 2.17 -11.20 28.03
CA THR A 3 2.08 -11.34 26.57
C THR A 3 0.82 -10.60 26.12
N THR A 4 0.94 -9.30 25.87
CA THR A 4 -0.15 -8.54 25.24
C THR A 4 -0.43 -9.17 23.87
N SER A 5 -1.63 -9.69 23.68
CA SER A 5 -2.06 -10.19 22.38
C SER A 5 -2.10 -9.04 21.38
N LEU A 6 -1.70 -9.31 20.14
CA LEU A 6 -1.80 -8.31 19.06
C LEU A 6 -3.27 -7.89 18.87
N THR A 7 -3.49 -6.64 18.47
CA THR A 7 -4.80 -6.20 18.01
C THR A 7 -5.13 -6.78 16.62
N GLU A 8 -6.38 -6.66 16.19
CA GLU A 8 -6.78 -7.07 14.83
C GLU A 8 -6.07 -6.24 13.76
N GLN A 9 -5.98 -4.92 13.95
CA GLN A 9 -5.23 -4.02 13.06
C GLN A 9 -3.76 -4.45 12.95
N GLN A 10 -3.12 -4.76 14.07
CA GLN A 10 -1.73 -5.23 14.08
C GLN A 10 -1.56 -6.57 13.36
N ARG A 11 -2.46 -7.53 13.58
CA ARG A 11 -2.45 -8.81 12.83
C ARG A 11 -2.61 -8.58 11.35
N PHE A 12 -3.50 -7.68 10.97
CA PHE A 12 -3.78 -7.39 9.57
C PHE A 12 -2.60 -6.69 8.91
N LEU A 13 -1.99 -5.70 9.55
CA LEU A 13 -0.75 -5.07 9.09
C LEU A 13 0.36 -6.09 8.87
N LEU A 14 0.59 -7.00 9.83
CA LEU A 14 1.60 -8.04 9.69
C LEU A 14 1.34 -8.89 8.44
N LYS A 15 0.09 -9.33 8.24
CA LYS A 15 -0.33 -10.06 7.05
C LYS A 15 -0.11 -9.25 5.78
N SER A 16 -0.55 -7.98 5.74
CA SER A 16 -0.41 -7.12 4.57
C SER A 16 1.05 -6.91 4.18
N VAL A 17 1.93 -6.65 5.14
CA VAL A 17 3.38 -6.52 4.89
C VAL A 17 3.98 -7.81 4.36
N GLN A 18 3.51 -8.98 4.80
CA GLN A 18 3.99 -10.29 4.35
C GLN A 18 3.43 -10.71 2.98
N GLN A 19 2.20 -10.29 2.68
CA GLN A 19 1.44 -10.74 1.52
C GLN A 19 1.30 -9.66 0.45
N THR A 20 2.17 -8.64 0.48
CA THR A 20 2.38 -7.68 -0.61
C THR A 20 3.87 -7.47 -0.86
N PRO A 21 4.28 -7.15 -2.10
CA PRO A 21 5.68 -6.98 -2.48
C PRO A 21 6.32 -5.67 -2.02
N PHE A 22 5.53 -4.66 -1.66
CA PHE A 22 6.04 -3.35 -1.28
C PHE A 22 5.37 -2.81 -0.02
N SER A 23 6.15 -2.19 0.87
CA SER A 23 5.61 -1.44 2.00
C SER A 23 6.51 -0.25 2.36
N ALA A 24 5.91 0.89 2.68
CA ALA A 24 6.64 2.09 3.09
C ALA A 24 5.74 3.06 3.86
N VAL A 25 6.35 3.90 4.69
CA VAL A 25 5.72 5.15 5.16
C VAL A 25 5.90 6.20 4.10
N VAL A 26 4.81 6.84 3.71
CA VAL A 26 4.78 7.77 2.58
C VAL A 26 3.98 9.01 2.93
N LYS A 27 4.32 10.13 2.29
CA LYS A 27 3.44 11.30 2.20
C LYS A 27 2.82 11.33 0.82
N ILE A 28 1.50 11.14 0.74
CA ILE A 28 0.75 11.33 -0.50
C ILE A 28 0.72 12.83 -0.80
N THR A 29 1.04 13.17 -2.04
CA THR A 29 1.24 14.57 -2.48
C THR A 29 0.25 15.03 -3.54
N ASP A 30 -0.29 14.10 -4.32
CA ASP A 30 -1.16 14.42 -5.44
C ASP A 30 -1.99 13.19 -5.83
N VAL A 31 -3.13 13.42 -6.49
CA VAL A 31 -3.97 12.39 -7.09
C VAL A 31 -4.51 12.87 -8.43
N SER A 32 -4.41 12.01 -9.44
CA SER A 32 -5.04 12.22 -10.75
C SER A 32 -6.09 11.15 -11.00
N ILE A 33 -7.26 11.55 -11.50
CA ILE A 33 -8.37 10.66 -11.80
C ILE A 33 -8.41 10.38 -13.30
N LYS A 34 -8.57 9.12 -13.69
CA LYS A 34 -8.76 8.68 -15.08
C LYS A 34 -9.92 7.70 -15.19
N PRO A 35 -10.63 7.65 -16.33
CA PRO A 35 -11.57 6.56 -16.60
C PRO A 35 -10.86 5.20 -16.57
N ALA A 36 -11.52 4.16 -16.06
CA ALA A 36 -11.13 2.79 -16.34
C ALA A 36 -11.57 2.45 -17.78
N ASN A 37 -10.70 1.81 -18.55
CA ASN A 37 -10.97 1.58 -19.98
C ASN A 37 -12.07 0.52 -20.21
N ASP A 38 -12.26 -0.39 -19.26
CA ASP A 38 -13.04 -1.61 -19.45
C ASP A 38 -14.39 -1.59 -18.71
N ASP A 39 -14.63 -0.54 -17.91
CA ASP A 39 -15.86 -0.38 -17.13
C ASP A 39 -16.17 1.12 -16.95
N SER A 40 -17.34 1.55 -17.43
CA SER A 40 -17.77 2.95 -17.38
C SER A 40 -18.04 3.45 -15.97
N ASP A 41 -18.35 2.54 -15.06
CA ASP A 41 -18.72 2.87 -13.69
C ASP A 41 -17.49 2.86 -12.77
N MET A 42 -16.30 2.66 -13.34
CA MET A 42 -15.03 2.58 -12.62
C MET A 42 -14.06 3.70 -13.03
N LEU A 43 -13.35 4.22 -12.04
CA LEU A 43 -12.29 5.20 -12.20
C LEU A 43 -10.98 4.68 -11.61
N TRP A 44 -9.88 5.16 -12.17
CA TRP A 44 -8.55 5.03 -11.60
C TRP A 44 -8.18 6.29 -10.84
N HIS A 45 -8.02 6.15 -9.52
CA HIS A 45 -7.31 7.13 -8.70
C HIS A 45 -5.82 6.80 -8.72
N ILE A 46 -5.03 7.66 -9.35
CA ILE A 46 -3.58 7.49 -9.49
C ILE A 46 -2.89 8.46 -8.56
N TYR A 47 -2.37 7.95 -7.45
CA TYR A 47 -1.72 8.72 -6.41
C TYR A 47 -0.22 8.86 -6.67
N SER A 48 0.33 10.03 -6.36
CA SER A 48 1.77 10.28 -6.29
C SER A 48 2.18 10.51 -4.84
N ALA A 49 3.24 9.85 -4.39
CA ALA A 49 3.72 9.97 -3.01
C ALA A 49 5.25 10.02 -2.92
N ARG A 50 5.73 10.64 -1.84
CA ARG A 50 7.14 10.61 -1.42
C ARG A 50 7.34 9.55 -0.35
N VAL A 51 8.37 8.74 -0.49
CA VAL A 51 8.75 7.76 0.53
C VAL A 51 9.52 8.47 1.64
N ILE A 52 9.09 8.26 2.88
CA ILE A 52 9.74 8.80 4.09
C ILE A 52 10.57 7.71 4.76
N ASN A 53 10.00 6.51 4.90
CA ASN A 53 10.64 5.37 5.52
C ASN A 53 10.30 4.09 4.74
N HIS A 54 11.32 3.49 4.13
CA HIS A 54 11.15 2.25 3.40
C HIS A 54 11.07 1.05 4.35
N ILE A 55 10.12 0.14 4.13
CA ILE A 55 9.90 -1.04 4.99
C ILE A 55 10.21 -2.33 4.23
N ARG A 56 9.65 -2.53 3.04
CA ARG A 56 9.79 -3.75 2.24
C ARG A 56 9.73 -3.42 0.74
N GLY A 57 10.48 -4.18 -0.05
CA GLY A 57 10.45 -4.12 -1.51
C GLY A 57 11.63 -3.36 -2.08
N SER A 58 11.47 -2.87 -3.31
CA SER A 58 12.50 -2.10 -4.01
C SER A 58 12.63 -0.69 -3.42
N LEU A 59 13.86 -0.26 -3.14
CA LEU A 59 14.15 1.09 -2.67
C LEU A 59 13.79 2.13 -3.74
N THR A 60 13.00 3.13 -3.34
CA THR A 60 12.64 4.29 -4.17
C THR A 60 12.30 5.49 -3.28
N ASP A 61 12.58 6.71 -3.75
CA ASP A 61 12.25 7.96 -3.04
C ASP A 61 10.83 8.45 -3.36
N ARG A 62 10.27 8.00 -4.48
CA ARG A 62 8.94 8.38 -4.96
C ARG A 62 8.21 7.16 -5.46
N LEU A 63 6.90 7.14 -5.28
CA LEU A 63 6.07 6.11 -5.86
C LEU A 63 4.84 6.71 -6.53
N ARG A 64 4.32 5.98 -7.51
CA ARG A 64 2.98 6.15 -8.05
C ARG A 64 2.25 4.83 -7.88
N PHE A 65 0.98 4.91 -7.50
CA PHE A 65 0.13 3.74 -7.33
C PHE A 65 -1.30 4.04 -7.79
N ALA A 66 -1.95 3.06 -8.39
CA ALA A 66 -3.34 3.16 -8.81
C ALA A 66 -4.27 2.47 -7.81
N MET A 67 -5.46 3.02 -7.66
CA MET A 67 -6.58 2.41 -6.95
C MET A 67 -7.80 2.47 -7.88
N ALA A 68 -8.41 1.31 -8.11
CA ALA A 68 -9.70 1.24 -8.79
C ALA A 68 -10.79 1.64 -7.79
N VAL A 69 -11.70 2.50 -8.21
CA VAL A 69 -12.84 2.96 -7.41
C VAL A 69 -14.09 3.05 -8.28
N GLU A 70 -15.27 2.97 -7.67
CA GLU A 70 -16.52 3.25 -8.35
C GLU A 70 -16.65 4.76 -8.65
N GLU A 71 -17.36 5.11 -9.72
CA GLU A 71 -17.66 6.51 -10.04
C GLU A 71 -18.44 7.17 -8.90
N GLY A 72 -17.96 8.33 -8.46
CA GLY A 72 -18.53 9.07 -7.34
C GLY A 72 -17.83 8.85 -6.00
N GLU A 73 -16.87 7.93 -5.90
CA GLU A 73 -15.97 7.87 -4.75
C GLU A 73 -14.94 9.01 -4.79
N ASP A 74 -14.77 9.69 -3.66
CA ASP A 74 -13.81 10.79 -3.53
C ASP A 74 -12.37 10.29 -3.42
N ALA A 75 -11.46 10.99 -4.09
CA ALA A 75 -10.03 10.81 -3.87
C ALA A 75 -9.58 11.51 -2.57
N ILE A 76 -8.96 10.76 -1.66
CA ILE A 76 -8.54 11.28 -0.35
C ILE A 76 -7.02 11.35 -0.29
N ILE A 77 -6.50 12.56 -0.01
CA ILE A 77 -5.08 12.77 0.33
C ILE A 77 -4.98 13.00 1.83
N PRO A 78 -4.42 12.05 2.61
CA PRO A 78 -4.23 12.24 4.04
C PRO A 78 -3.30 13.42 4.38
N ASP A 79 -3.68 14.20 5.39
CA ASP A 79 -2.87 15.30 5.93
C ASP A 79 -1.58 14.81 6.59
N GLU A 80 -1.61 13.62 7.18
CA GLU A 80 -0.46 12.99 7.80
C GLU A 80 0.15 11.88 6.92
N PRO A 81 1.44 11.55 7.08
CA PRO A 81 2.02 10.37 6.47
C PRO A 81 1.26 9.09 6.84
N VAL A 82 1.25 8.14 5.90
CA VAL A 82 0.57 6.85 6.07
C VAL A 82 1.53 5.70 5.76
N LEU A 83 1.29 4.55 6.38
CA LEU A 83 1.97 3.30 6.05
C LEU A 83 1.17 2.59 4.97
N LEU A 84 1.78 2.42 3.80
CA LEU A 84 1.18 1.69 2.67
C LEU A 84 1.79 0.30 2.52
N THR A 85 0.96 -0.64 2.05
CA THR A 85 1.36 -1.95 1.54
C THR A 85 0.73 -2.16 0.16
N LEU A 86 1.54 -2.37 -0.87
CA LEU A 86 1.09 -2.29 -2.28
C LEU A 86 1.54 -3.50 -3.10
N CYS A 87 0.72 -3.84 -4.09
CA CYS A 87 1.02 -4.84 -5.11
C CYS A 87 1.70 -4.22 -6.32
N ARG A 88 2.46 -5.02 -7.07
CA ARG A 88 3.12 -4.54 -8.30
C ARG A 88 2.09 -4.47 -9.41
N ALA A 89 2.04 -3.33 -10.10
CA ALA A 89 1.26 -3.21 -11.32
C ALA A 89 2.10 -3.75 -12.49
N SER A 90 1.68 -4.87 -13.05
CA SER A 90 2.05 -5.28 -14.39
C SER A 90 0.75 -5.38 -15.17
N ASP A 91 0.56 -4.51 -16.18
CA ASP A 91 -0.57 -4.55 -17.12
C ASP A 91 -1.85 -3.76 -16.76
N LEU A 92 -1.73 -2.58 -16.15
CA LEU A 92 -2.89 -1.67 -15.99
C LEU A 92 -3.06 -0.67 -17.13
N GLY A 93 -2.12 -0.59 -18.08
CA GLY A 93 -2.08 0.50 -19.07
C GLY A 93 -1.92 1.90 -18.46
N LEU A 94 -1.55 1.96 -17.18
CA LEU A 94 -1.35 3.18 -16.40
C LEU A 94 0.14 3.41 -16.15
N ASP A 95 0.52 4.68 -16.04
CA ASP A 95 1.86 5.10 -15.67
C ASP A 95 2.06 4.99 -14.15
N THR A 96 2.10 3.74 -13.67
CA THR A 96 2.27 3.36 -12.27
C THR A 96 3.03 2.04 -12.17
N HIS A 97 3.78 1.86 -11.08
CA HIS A 97 4.47 0.60 -10.78
C HIS A 97 3.75 -0.24 -9.72
N PHE A 98 2.75 0.34 -9.08
CA PHE A 98 2.03 -0.28 -7.98
C PHE A 98 0.52 -0.10 -8.12
N TYR A 99 -0.23 -0.95 -7.44
CA TYR A 99 -1.65 -0.77 -7.21
C TYR A 99 -2.04 -1.09 -5.77
N TRP A 100 -3.18 -0.54 -5.37
CA TRP A 100 -3.80 -0.71 -4.08
C TRP A 100 -4.61 -2.02 -4.06
N PRO A 101 -4.23 -3.03 -3.25
CA PRO A 101 -4.89 -4.34 -3.24
C PRO A 101 -6.26 -4.40 -2.54
N GLY A 102 -6.75 -3.28 -2.03
CA GLY A 102 -8.02 -3.18 -1.31
C GLY A 102 -7.84 -2.98 0.19
N THR A 103 -8.77 -3.51 0.98
CA THR A 103 -8.79 -3.32 2.44
C THR A 103 -7.48 -3.76 3.07
N GLY A 104 -6.86 -2.87 3.87
CA GLY A 104 -5.58 -3.14 4.52
C GLY A 104 -4.35 -2.78 3.71
N ALA A 105 -4.49 -1.96 2.67
CA ALA A 105 -3.38 -1.37 1.96
C ALA A 105 -2.84 -0.07 2.62
N MET A 106 -3.58 0.51 3.57
CA MET A 106 -3.20 1.75 4.27
C MET A 106 -3.47 1.65 5.77
N PHE A 107 -2.51 2.13 6.54
CA PHE A 107 -2.55 2.20 7.99
C PHE A 107 -2.01 3.57 8.46
N GLU A 108 -2.36 3.92 9.70
CA GLU A 108 -1.71 5.04 10.39
C GLU A 108 -0.19 4.79 10.49
N ALA A 109 0.61 5.84 10.29
CA ALA A 109 2.06 5.80 10.43
C ALA A 109 2.51 6.06 11.88
N SER A 110 1.92 5.36 12.86
CA SER A 110 2.37 5.47 14.26
C SER A 110 3.68 4.70 14.48
N ASP A 111 4.50 5.15 15.43
CA ASP A 111 5.79 4.52 15.74
C ASP A 111 5.65 3.02 16.05
N GLU A 112 4.57 2.63 16.74
CA GLU A 112 4.27 1.24 17.07
C GLU A 112 4.01 0.40 15.80
N LEU A 113 3.15 0.88 14.89
CA LEU A 113 2.81 0.15 13.67
C LEU A 113 4.01 0.10 12.70
N ILE A 114 4.79 1.17 12.61
CA ILE A 114 6.02 1.20 11.81
C ILE A 114 7.02 0.16 12.32
N ALA A 115 7.28 0.13 13.63
CA ALA A 115 8.21 -0.83 14.22
C ALA A 115 7.74 -2.27 14.00
N LEU A 116 6.42 -2.51 14.11
CA LEU A 116 5.82 -3.83 13.86
C LEU A 116 5.97 -4.26 12.39
N ALA A 117 5.70 -3.35 11.45
CA ALA A 117 5.85 -3.60 10.02
C ALA A 117 7.30 -3.89 9.63
N GLN A 118 8.26 -3.11 10.13
CA GLN A 118 9.68 -3.34 9.91
C GLN A 118 10.13 -4.70 10.47
N LYS A 119 9.63 -5.10 11.64
CA LYS A 119 9.91 -6.42 12.21
C LYS A 119 9.33 -7.54 11.33
N SER A 120 8.11 -7.37 10.84
CA SER A 120 7.46 -8.32 9.92
C SER A 120 8.27 -8.50 8.64
N ALA A 121 8.67 -7.39 8.02
CA ALA A 121 9.39 -7.38 6.75
C ALA A 121 10.74 -8.11 6.79
N LYS A 122 11.48 -8.01 7.91
CA LYS A 122 12.76 -8.71 8.10
C LYS A 122 12.63 -10.24 8.09
N GLY A 123 11.44 -10.76 8.43
CA GLY A 123 11.18 -12.19 8.47
C GLY A 123 10.71 -12.77 7.13
N VAL A 124 10.57 -11.95 6.09
CA VAL A 124 10.02 -12.40 4.81
C VAL A 124 11.12 -12.76 3.82
N ASP A 125 10.89 -13.82 3.05
CA ASP A 125 11.77 -14.23 1.96
C ASP A 125 11.86 -13.14 0.88
N MET A 126 13.09 -12.74 0.54
CA MET A 126 13.37 -11.78 -0.52
C MET A 126 13.05 -12.33 -1.91
N GLY A 127 13.00 -13.66 -2.07
CA GLY A 127 12.63 -14.36 -3.29
C GLY A 127 11.13 -14.61 -3.45
N GLN A 128 10.28 -14.19 -2.50
CA GLN A 128 8.84 -14.39 -2.61
C GLN A 128 8.28 -13.70 -3.87
N THR A 129 7.64 -14.50 -4.72
CA THR A 129 6.96 -14.03 -5.94
C THR A 129 5.45 -14.15 -5.87
N ASP A 130 4.93 -14.99 -4.96
CA ASP A 130 3.50 -15.22 -4.76
C ASP A 130 3.02 -14.47 -3.51
N PHE A 131 1.97 -13.66 -3.67
CA PHE A 131 1.48 -12.70 -2.69
C PHE A 131 -0.05 -12.81 -2.61
N ALA A 132 -0.56 -13.39 -1.52
CA ALA A 132 -1.98 -13.74 -1.43
C ALA A 132 -2.97 -12.55 -1.39
N LEU A 133 -2.46 -11.31 -1.36
CA LEU A 133 -3.27 -10.09 -1.46
C LEU A 133 -3.10 -9.39 -2.82
N CYS A 134 -2.36 -9.98 -3.75
CA CYS A 134 -2.20 -9.47 -5.10
C CYS A 134 -2.90 -10.40 -6.10
N ASP A 135 -3.48 -9.79 -7.13
CA ASP A 135 -4.01 -10.43 -8.34
C ASP A 135 -2.89 -10.97 -9.25
#